data_AF-A0A7V1V1E4-F1
#
_entry.id   AF-A0A7V1V1E4-F1
#
_cell.length_a   1.000
_cell.length_b   1.000
_cell.length_c   1.000
_cell.angle_alpha   90.00
_cell.angle_beta   90.00
_cell.angle_gamma   90.00
#
_symmetry.space_group_name_H-M   'P 1'
#
loop_
_entity.id
_entity.type
_entity.pdbx_description
1 polymer ?
#
loop_
_entity_poly.entity_id
_entity_poly.type
_entity_poly.pdbx_seq_one_letter_code
_entity_poly.pdbx_strand_id
1 'polypeptide(L)'
;MIELNPAAHALRPVRIVGDAFRFYEATTFPKNPWAGCEMYLRRCNFLGWLKEDGSKIVLDVLDRNGDIIQDFPLTRDGLRYLRSHLRFKVEKR
;
A
#
# COMPACT_ATOMS: atom_id res chain seq x y z
N MET A 1 -7.32 -14.91 5.40
CA MET A 1 -5.92 -14.67 5.84
C MET A 1 -5.22 -13.99 4.68
N ILE A 2 -4.37 -12.99 4.90
CA ILE A 2 -3.58 -12.41 3.81
C ILE A 2 -2.30 -13.22 3.69
N GLU A 3 -2.05 -13.70 2.47
CA GLU A 3 -0.75 -14.24 2.10
C GLU A 3 0.13 -13.10 1.62
N LEU A 4 1.12 -12.74 2.44
CA LEU A 4 2.07 -11.66 2.16
C LEU A 4 3.43 -12.25 1.81
N ASN A 5 4.02 -11.78 0.71
CA ASN A 5 5.36 -12.17 0.32
C ASN A 5 6.38 -11.95 1.48
N PRO A 6 7.23 -12.95 1.82
CA PRO A 6 8.19 -12.85 2.91
C PRO A 6 9.25 -11.74 2.72
N ALA A 7 9.46 -11.25 1.49
CA ALA A 7 10.36 -10.16 1.19
C ALA A 7 9.74 -8.75 1.37
N ALA A 8 8.49 -8.65 1.83
CA ALA A 8 7.80 -7.37 2.02
C ALA A 8 8.58 -6.42 2.93
N HIS A 9 8.87 -5.23 2.42
CA HIS A 9 9.69 -4.23 3.09
C HIS A 9 9.00 -2.86 3.21
N ALA A 10 8.24 -2.46 2.20
CA ALA A 10 7.53 -1.19 2.21
C ALA A 10 6.15 -1.32 1.58
N LEU A 11 5.28 -0.36 1.91
CA LEU A 11 3.99 -0.17 1.26
C LEU A 11 4.02 1.13 0.46
N ARG A 12 3.55 1.10 -0.79
CA ARG A 12 3.41 2.28 -1.64
C ARG A 12 2.05 2.33 -2.31
N PRO A 13 1.18 3.27 -1.90
CA PRO A 13 -0.06 3.50 -2.64
C PRO A 13 0.21 4.08 -4.02
N VAL A 14 -0.58 3.65 -5.00
CA VAL A 14 -0.60 4.16 -6.37
C VAL A 14 -2.04 4.42 -6.78
N ARG A 15 -2.28 5.52 -7.48
CA ARG A 15 -3.62 5.87 -8.00
C ARG A 15 -3.55 6.20 -9.47
N ILE A 16 -4.58 5.81 -10.20
CA ILE A 16 -4.80 6.33 -11.55
C ILE A 16 -5.64 7.61 -11.46
N VAL A 17 -5.11 8.72 -11.98
CA VAL A 17 -5.79 10.03 -12.03
C VAL A 17 -5.78 10.51 -13.48
N GLY A 18 -6.94 10.45 -14.14
CA GLY A 18 -7.02 10.58 -15.60
C GLY A 18 -6.27 9.42 -16.25
N ASP A 19 -5.33 9.74 -17.15
CA ASP A 19 -4.48 8.75 -17.84
C ASP A 19 -3.07 8.64 -17.22
N ALA A 20 -2.87 9.19 -16.02
CA ALA A 20 -1.57 9.22 -15.35
C ALA A 20 -1.58 8.45 -14.03
N PHE A 21 -0.46 7.79 -13.74
CA PHE A 21 -0.18 7.24 -12.41
C PHE A 21 0.30 8.33 -11.46
N ARG A 22 -0.32 8.37 -10.29
CA ARG A 22 0.13 9.16 -9.14
C ARG A 22 0.70 8.21 -8.09
N PHE A 23 2.02 8.25 -7.95
CA PHE A 23 2.77 7.53 -6.94
C PHE A 23 2.81 8.33 -5.64
N TYR A 24 2.70 7.61 -4.52
CA TYR A 24 2.94 8.14 -3.20
C TYR A 24 4.28 7.66 -2.68
N GLU A 25 4.83 8.33 -1.67
CA GLU A 25 6.05 7.90 -1.00
C GLU A 25 5.88 6.49 -0.42
N ALA A 26 6.88 5.64 -0.61
CA ALA A 26 6.95 4.34 0.05
C ALA A 26 7.11 4.53 1.56
N THR A 27 6.34 3.76 2.34
CA THR A 27 6.45 3.74 3.79
C THR A 27 7.12 2.45 4.25
N THR A 28 8.25 2.57 4.95
CA THR A 28 8.98 1.45 5.57
C THR A 28 8.70 1.38 7.07
N PHE A 29 9.00 0.23 7.69
CA PHE A 29 8.81 0.01 9.13
C PHE A 29 10.14 -0.38 9.81
N PRO A 30 10.72 0.50 10.65
CA PRO A 30 12.15 0.43 11.00
C PRO A 30 12.58 -0.75 11.87
N LYS A 31 11.64 -1.40 12.58
CA LYS A 31 11.95 -2.55 13.45
C LYS A 31 11.74 -3.89 12.77
N ASN A 32 10.63 -4.01 12.05
CA ASN A 32 10.25 -5.23 11.32
C ASN A 32 9.42 -4.81 10.10
N PRO A 33 10.07 -4.63 8.93
CA PRO A 33 9.42 -4.21 7.70
C PRO A 33 8.24 -5.11 7.32
N TRP A 34 8.45 -6.43 7.32
CA TRP A 34 7.43 -7.40 6.96
C TRP A 34 6.21 -7.34 7.88
N ALA A 35 6.41 -7.34 9.20
CA ALA A 35 5.31 -7.29 10.16
C ALA A 35 4.54 -5.96 10.10
N GLY A 36 5.22 -4.86 9.79
CA GLY A 36 4.57 -3.58 9.55
C GLY A 36 3.65 -3.62 8.32
N CYS A 37 4.13 -4.14 7.20
CA CYS A 37 3.33 -4.36 5.99
C CYS A 37 2.12 -5.27 6.29
N GLU A 38 2.37 -6.41 6.93
CA GLU A 38 1.33 -7.38 7.30
C GLU A 38 0.24 -6.76 8.17
N MET A 39 0.63 -5.99 9.20
CA MET A 39 -0.31 -5.36 10.12
C MET A 39 -1.29 -4.44 9.39
N TYR A 40 -0.80 -3.55 8.52
CA TYR A 40 -1.66 -2.62 7.79
C TYR A 40 -2.53 -3.32 6.75
N LEU A 41 -1.98 -4.30 6.03
CA LEU A 41 -2.74 -5.13 5.10
C LEU A 41 -3.88 -5.89 5.81
N ARG A 42 -3.59 -6.53 6.96
CA ARG A 42 -4.61 -7.24 7.75
C ARG A 42 -5.74 -6.33 8.22
N ARG A 43 -5.41 -5.11 8.64
CA ARG A 43 -6.43 -4.11 9.03
C ARG A 43 -7.30 -3.70 7.85
N CYS A 44 -6.69 -3.39 6.70
CA CYS A 44 -7.44 -3.08 5.48
C CYS A 44 -8.33 -4.25 5.04
N ASN A 45 -7.85 -5.49 5.13
CA ASN A 45 -8.64 -6.67 4.83
C ASN A 45 -9.83 -6.86 5.76
N PHE A 46 -9.59 -6.76 7.06
CA PHE A 46 -10.62 -6.90 8.09
C PHE A 46 -11.72 -5.85 7.92
N LEU A 47 -11.36 -4.64 7.50
CA LEU A 47 -12.28 -3.53 7.25
C LEU A 47 -12.91 -3.59 5.84
N GLY A 48 -12.59 -4.61 5.03
CA GLY A 48 -13.16 -4.81 3.70
C GLY A 48 -12.68 -3.83 2.64
N TRP A 49 -11.47 -3.27 2.81
CA TRP A 49 -10.87 -2.26 1.93
C TRP A 49 -9.87 -2.80 0.92
N LEU A 50 -9.49 -4.08 0.99
CA LEU A 50 -8.62 -4.71 -0.02
C LEU A 50 -9.47 -5.38 -1.11
N LYS A 51 -10.04 -4.55 -1.98
CA LYS A 51 -10.89 -4.95 -3.10
C LYS A 51 -10.99 -3.83 -4.11
N GLU A 52 -11.38 -4.20 -5.32
CA GLU A 52 -11.75 -3.23 -6.36
C GLU A 52 -13.06 -2.52 -6.00
N ASP A 53 -13.06 -1.19 -6.08
CA ASP A 53 -14.25 -0.33 -5.93
C ASP A 53 -14.38 0.69 -7.08
N GLY A 54 -13.65 0.47 -8.18
CA GLY A 54 -13.59 1.38 -9.32
C GLY A 54 -12.78 2.65 -9.08
N SER A 55 -12.18 2.83 -7.90
CA SER A 55 -11.34 3.99 -7.60
C SER A 55 -9.94 3.93 -8.23
N LYS A 56 -9.57 2.78 -8.80
CA LYS A 56 -8.28 2.54 -9.47
C LYS A 56 -7.09 2.87 -8.57
N ILE A 57 -7.14 2.37 -7.33
CA ILE A 57 -6.09 2.54 -6.33
C ILE A 57 -5.51 1.16 -6.05
N VAL A 58 -4.20 1.09 -6.05
CA VAL A 58 -3.43 -0.11 -5.76
C VAL A 58 -2.49 0.19 -4.59
N LEU A 59 -2.26 -0.80 -3.75
CA LEU A 59 -1.24 -0.77 -2.71
C LEU A 59 -0.11 -1.72 -3.12
N ASP A 60 0.96 -1.15 -3.65
CA ASP A 60 2.17 -1.92 -3.96
C ASP A 60 2.84 -2.35 -2.65
N VAL A 61 3.31 -3.59 -2.63
CA VAL A 61 4.27 -4.10 -1.66
C VAL A 61 5.63 -4.13 -2.33
N LEU A 62 6.60 -3.43 -1.73
CA LEU A 62 7.95 -3.32 -2.25
C LEU A 62 8.91 -4.19 -1.44
N ASP A 63 9.93 -4.73 -2.09
CA ASP A 63 11.07 -5.36 -1.42
C ASP A 63 12.09 -4.31 -0.90
N ARG A 64 13.24 -4.79 -0.39
CA ARG A 64 14.30 -3.92 0.14
C ARG A 64 14.99 -3.05 -0.93
N ASN A 65 14.91 -3.42 -2.20
CA ASN A 65 15.48 -2.69 -3.33
C ASN A 65 14.48 -1.68 -3.92
N GLY A 66 13.21 -1.75 -3.50
CA GLY A 66 12.13 -0.92 -4.04
C GLY A 66 11.38 -1.57 -5.21
N ASP A 67 11.64 -2.85 -5.50
CA ASP A 67 10.96 -3.59 -6.55
C ASP A 67 9.55 -4.00 -6.07
N ILE A 68 8.57 -3.89 -6.95
CA ILE A 68 7.19 -4.34 -6.66
C ILE A 68 7.18 -5.88 -6.69
N ILE A 69 6.86 -6.49 -5.56
CA ILE A 69 6.83 -7.97 -5.41
C ILE A 69 5.41 -8.53 -5.22
N GLN A 70 4.46 -7.66 -4.90
CA GLN A 70 3.05 -7.98 -4.75
C GLN A 70 2.25 -6.67 -4.80
N ASP A 71 0.97 -6.76 -5.17
CA ASP A 71 0.05 -5.64 -5.09
C ASP A 71 -1.33 -6.09 -4.59
N PHE A 72 -2.09 -5.12 -4.09
CA PHE A 72 -3.47 -5.32 -3.66
C PHE A 72 -4.35 -4.18 -4.16
N PRO A 73 -5.55 -4.47 -4.70
CA PRO A 73 -6.54 -3.43 -4.95
C PRO A 73 -6.96 -2.80 -3.61
N LEU A 74 -7.13 -1.49 -3.60
CA LEU A 74 -7.43 -0.72 -2.39
C LEU A 74 -8.60 0.22 -2.64
N THR A 75 -9.53 0.32 -1.70
CA THR A 75 -10.62 1.30 -1.78
C THR A 75 -10.17 2.71 -1.43
N ARG A 76 -11.00 3.72 -1.74
CA ARG A 76 -10.77 5.11 -1.28
C ARG A 76 -10.65 5.24 0.23
N ASP A 77 -11.46 4.48 0.97
CA ASP A 77 -11.44 4.52 2.44
C ASP A 77 -10.20 3.85 3.00
N GLY A 78 -9.74 2.75 2.38
CA GLY A 78 -8.45 2.14 2.67
C GLY A 78 -7.30 3.13 2.48
N LEU A 79 -7.27 3.86 1.36
CA LEU A 79 -6.25 4.88 1.12
C LEU A 79 -6.30 5.99 2.19
N ARG A 80 -7.50 6.46 2.55
CA ARG A 80 -7.69 7.51 3.56
C ARG A 80 -7.17 7.07 4.92
N TYR A 81 -7.48 5.83 5.31
CA TYR A 81 -6.99 5.21 6.53
C TYR A 81 -5.45 5.12 6.53
N LEU A 82 -4.85 4.57 5.47
CA LEU A 82 -3.40 4.46 5.40
C LEU A 82 -2.75 5.84 5.45
N ARG A 83 -3.32 6.85 4.77
CA ARG A 83 -2.79 8.22 4.78
C ARG A 83 -2.82 8.85 6.19
N SER A 84 -3.87 8.62 6.99
CA SER A 84 -3.95 9.17 8.34
C SER A 84 -2.95 8.54 9.31
N HIS A 85 -2.51 7.30 9.05
CA HIS A 85 -1.61 6.55 9.93
C HIS A 85 -0.15 6.60 9.47
N LEU A 86 0.09 6.42 8.18
CA LEU A 86 1.43 6.34 7.57
C LEU A 86 1.95 7.70 7.10
N ARG A 87 1.06 8.68 6.92
CA ARG A 87 1.40 10.08 6.57
C ARG A 87 2.24 10.26 5.29
N PHE A 88 2.23 9.28 4.38
CA PHE A 88 2.89 9.38 3.08
C PHE A 88 2.37 10.56 2.26
N LYS A 89 3.25 11.18 1.47
CA LYS A 89 2.90 12.26 0.54
C LYS A 89 2.96 11.76 -0.90
N VAL A 90 2.54 12.61 -1.83
CA VAL A 90 2.76 12.33 -3.26
C VAL A 90 4.26 12.41 -3.51
N GLU A 91 4.81 11.42 -4.21
CA GLU A 91 6.22 11.39 -4.55
C GLU A 91 6.56 12.57 -5.48
N LYS A 92 7.58 13.35 -5.12
CA LYS A 92 8.07 14.43 -5.96
C LYS A 92 9.03 13.83 -6.99
N ARG A 93 8.72 14.03 -8.27
CA ARG A 93 9.64 13.75 -9.37
C ARG A 93 10.65 14.89 -9.53
#